data_AF-A0A8J5HY61-F1
#
_entry.id   AF-A0A8J5HY61-F1
#
_cell.length_a   1.000
_cell.length_b   1.000
_cell.length_c   1.000
_cell.angle_alpha   90.00
_cell.angle_beta   90.00
_cell.angle_gamma   90.00
#
_symmetry.space_group_name_H-M   'P 1'
#
loop_
_entity.id
_entity.type
_entity.pdbx_description
1 polymer ?
#
loop_
_entity_poly.entity_id
_entity_poly.type
_entity_poly.pdbx_seq_one_letter_code
_entity_poly.pdbx_strand_id
1 'polypeptide(L)'
;MPCPILKGKGFFGRNSHTPKLYGDLHFLLHMDEESSKEEHYASSSLDSHKVKCWGCGLNLLLESFSPIFKCGWCGAITDQSRALRKPDSACFSRWRCLRDRLFVTLLLCFMLFVICAGVWAIYPIIFSISMFYGVFHCLLTAILSILTITYFCMASFFPPGSPPNITWGSYPVVGKDGLDNYTFCAYCSKPKPPRAHHCRSCRMCVLDMDHHCPFVSIMKL
;
A
#
# COMPACT_ATOMS: atom_id res chain seq x y z
N MET A 1 20.44 -14.55 25.69
CA MET A 1 19.10 -15.07 26.05
C MET A 1 18.55 -15.82 24.83
N PRO A 2 18.08 -17.06 24.96
CA PRO A 2 17.52 -17.80 23.83
C PRO A 2 16.21 -17.14 23.36
N CYS A 3 16.07 -16.94 22.05
CA CYS A 3 14.86 -16.36 21.47
C CYS A 3 13.66 -17.29 21.69
N PRO A 4 12.51 -16.79 22.17
CA PRO A 4 11.31 -17.60 22.29
C PRO A 4 10.84 -18.05 20.89
N ILE A 5 10.66 -19.36 20.72
CA ILE A 5 10.04 -19.93 19.51
C ILE A 5 8.54 -19.81 19.70
N LEU A 6 7.86 -19.04 18.84
CA LEU A 6 6.43 -18.81 18.93
C LEU A 6 5.69 -19.50 17.79
N LYS A 7 4.52 -20.07 18.10
CA LYS A 7 3.66 -20.77 17.16
C LYS A 7 3.00 -19.76 16.21
N GLY A 8 3.21 -19.91 14.90
CA GLY A 8 2.52 -19.10 13.88
C GLY A 8 1.10 -19.61 13.64
N LYS A 9 0.12 -18.71 13.48
CA LYS A 9 -1.23 -19.09 13.03
C LYS A 9 -1.32 -18.89 11.51
N GLY A 10 -1.55 -19.97 10.77
CA GLY A 10 -1.75 -19.95 9.31
C GLY A 10 -3.19 -19.56 8.95
N PHE A 11 -3.38 -18.86 7.82
CA PHE A 11 -4.69 -18.57 7.25
C PHE A 11 -4.82 -19.27 5.89
N PHE A 12 -5.78 -20.19 5.77
CA PHE A 12 -6.10 -20.82 4.48
C PHE A 12 -7.16 -19.98 3.76
N GLY A 13 -6.75 -19.24 2.72
CA GLY A 13 -7.64 -18.39 1.94
C GLY A 13 -8.38 -19.15 0.84
N ARG A 14 -9.71 -19.24 0.93
CA ARG A 14 -10.57 -19.30 -0.26
C ARG A 14 -11.18 -17.90 -0.45
N ASN A 15 -11.14 -17.42 -1.69
CA ASN A 15 -11.44 -16.06 -2.16
C ASN A 15 -12.40 -15.17 -1.33
N SER A 16 -12.00 -13.89 -1.25
CA SER A 16 -12.81 -12.67 -1.10
C SER A 16 -13.88 -12.63 0.01
N HIS A 17 -13.71 -11.63 0.88
CA HIS A 17 -14.57 -11.20 1.98
C HIS A 17 -14.41 -11.99 3.31
N THR A 18 -13.77 -11.30 4.26
CA THR A 18 -13.62 -11.62 5.70
C THR A 18 -12.70 -12.80 6.08
N PRO A 19 -11.65 -12.59 6.90
CA PRO A 19 -10.91 -13.70 7.50
C PRO A 19 -11.67 -14.23 8.73
N LYS A 20 -12.17 -15.47 8.65
CA LYS A 20 -12.63 -16.22 9.84
C LYS A 20 -11.42 -16.72 10.63
N LEU A 21 -11.36 -16.35 11.90
CA LEU A 21 -10.52 -17.02 12.90
C LEU A 21 -11.08 -18.43 13.14
N TYR A 22 -10.22 -19.44 13.14
CA TYR A 22 -10.56 -20.72 13.76
C TYR A 22 -9.74 -20.88 15.04
N GLY A 23 -10.44 -21.12 16.14
CA GLY A 23 -9.86 -21.40 17.45
C GLY A 23 -10.88 -21.19 18.55
N ASP A 24 -11.82 -22.14 18.67
CA ASP A 24 -12.41 -22.59 19.93
C ASP A 24 -13.29 -23.82 19.65
N LEU A 25 -12.84 -25.01 20.06
CA LEU A 25 -13.75 -26.05 20.53
C LEU A 25 -13.06 -26.96 21.55
N HIS A 26 -13.55 -26.77 22.77
CA HIS A 26 -13.45 -27.56 23.98
C HIS A 26 -13.77 -29.06 23.74
N PHE A 27 -12.97 -29.97 24.30
CA PHE A 27 -13.40 -31.35 24.57
C PHE A 27 -12.87 -31.78 25.94
N LEU A 28 -13.79 -31.88 26.90
CA LEU A 28 -13.63 -32.46 28.22
C LEU A 28 -14.63 -33.62 28.29
N LEU A 29 -14.26 -34.71 28.98
CA LEU A 29 -14.97 -35.93 29.41
C LEU A 29 -14.35 -37.21 28.80
N HIS A 30 -14.12 -38.34 29.49
CA HIS A 30 -13.92 -38.77 30.88
C HIS A 30 -13.67 -40.31 30.82
N MET A 31 -12.80 -40.87 31.69
CA MET A 31 -12.61 -42.31 32.07
C MET A 31 -12.20 -43.28 30.93
N ASP A 32 -11.44 -44.36 31.09
CA ASP A 32 -10.61 -44.96 32.14
C ASP A 32 -9.80 -46.11 31.47
N GLU A 33 -8.64 -46.44 32.06
CA GLU A 33 -8.04 -47.79 32.14
C GLU A 33 -7.64 -48.55 30.84
N GLU A 34 -6.33 -48.62 30.57
CA GLU A 34 -5.51 -49.81 30.85
C GLU A 34 -4.28 -49.99 29.90
N SER A 35 -3.11 -50.09 30.56
CA SER A 35 -1.94 -50.92 30.26
C SER A 35 -1.22 -50.85 28.90
N SER A 36 -0.02 -50.26 28.99
CA SER A 36 1.27 -50.73 28.47
C SER A 36 1.33 -51.63 27.22
N LYS A 37 1.94 -51.09 26.15
CA LYS A 37 3.13 -51.65 25.48
C LYS A 37 3.50 -50.81 24.24
N GLU A 38 4.82 -50.70 24.03
CA GLU A 38 5.51 -50.23 22.81
C GLU A 38 5.73 -48.72 22.64
N GLU A 39 6.57 -48.18 23.52
CA GLU A 39 7.63 -47.26 23.09
C GLU A 39 8.50 -47.98 22.04
N HIS A 40 8.55 -47.44 20.81
CA HIS A 40 9.59 -47.59 19.77
C HIS A 40 9.02 -47.63 18.34
N TYR A 41 8.31 -46.58 17.93
CA TYR A 41 8.38 -46.11 16.54
C TYR A 41 8.27 -44.59 16.52
N ALA A 42 9.39 -43.94 16.87
CA ALA A 42 9.53 -42.51 16.87
C ALA A 42 9.32 -41.94 15.45
N SER A 43 8.25 -41.16 15.32
CA SER A 43 8.26 -39.84 14.68
C SER A 43 8.77 -39.77 13.24
N SER A 44 8.01 -40.33 12.29
CA SER A 44 8.16 -39.97 10.88
C SER A 44 7.47 -38.63 10.57
N SER A 45 8.29 -37.59 10.47
CA SER A 45 8.06 -36.34 9.71
C SER A 45 6.78 -35.52 9.99
N LEU A 46 6.68 -34.90 11.16
CA LEU A 46 6.07 -33.56 11.24
C LEU A 46 7.12 -32.56 10.74
N ASP A 47 7.13 -32.30 9.42
CA ASP A 47 8.05 -31.35 8.80
C ASP A 47 7.70 -29.92 9.22
N SER A 48 8.10 -29.57 10.44
CA SER A 48 7.87 -28.26 11.05
C SER A 48 8.75 -27.23 10.36
N HIS A 49 8.17 -26.49 9.43
CA HIS A 49 8.90 -25.51 8.65
C HIS A 49 9.23 -24.29 9.53
N LYS A 50 10.53 -24.07 9.73
CA LYS A 50 11.05 -22.90 10.45
C LYS A 50 11.13 -21.70 9.50
N VAL A 51 10.32 -20.68 9.77
CA VAL A 51 10.32 -19.42 8.99
C VAL A 51 10.65 -18.23 9.87
N LYS A 52 11.37 -17.25 9.33
CA LYS A 52 11.68 -16.01 10.05
C LYS A 52 10.61 -14.95 9.78
N CYS A 53 10.09 -14.32 10.84
CA CYS A 53 9.18 -13.19 10.70
C CYS A 53 9.93 -11.96 10.18
N TRP A 54 9.48 -11.36 9.07
CA TRP A 54 10.06 -10.12 8.56
C TRP A 54 9.89 -8.94 9.54
N GLY A 55 8.78 -8.91 10.29
CA GLY A 55 8.46 -7.82 11.21
C GLY A 55 9.32 -7.75 12.48
N CYS A 56 9.51 -8.87 13.20
CA CYS A 56 10.25 -8.89 14.47
C CYS A 56 11.54 -9.73 14.45
N GLY A 57 11.82 -10.47 13.37
CA GLY A 57 13.01 -11.33 13.26
C GLY A 57 12.94 -12.67 14.01
N LEU A 58 11.85 -12.95 14.75
CA LEU A 58 11.67 -14.21 15.47
C LEU A 58 11.48 -15.40 14.51
N ASN A 59 11.95 -16.57 14.95
CA ASN A 59 11.70 -17.84 14.26
C ASN A 59 10.32 -18.36 14.65
N LEU A 60 9.50 -18.65 13.65
CA LEU A 60 8.18 -19.24 13.78
C LEU A 60 8.25 -20.69 13.31
N LEU A 61 7.63 -21.60 14.06
CA LEU A 61 7.38 -22.97 13.62
C LEU A 61 5.94 -23.03 13.08
N LEU A 62 5.82 -23.47 11.84
CA LEU A 62 4.53 -23.72 11.19
C LEU A 62 4.31 -25.24 11.11
N GLU A 63 3.17 -25.71 11.61
CA GLU A 63 2.78 -27.13 11.58
C GLU A 63 2.38 -27.60 10.18
N SER A 64 2.11 -26.67 9.25
CA SER A 64 1.79 -26.97 7.85
C SER A 64 2.16 -25.77 6.98
N PHE A 65 2.59 -26.01 5.75
CA PHE A 65 2.93 -24.95 4.80
C PHE A 65 1.68 -24.14 4.43
N SER A 66 1.50 -22.98 5.08
CA SER A 66 0.47 -22.01 4.72
C SER A 66 1.13 -20.84 3.99
N PRO A 67 0.66 -20.48 2.78
CA PRO A 67 1.23 -19.36 2.02
C PRO A 67 1.01 -18.02 2.73
N ILE A 68 0.02 -17.95 3.63
CA ILE A 68 -0.29 -16.76 4.43
C ILE A 68 -0.26 -17.14 5.91
N PHE A 69 0.51 -16.40 6.71
CA PHE A 69 0.60 -16.61 8.15
C PHE A 69 0.80 -15.30 8.91
N LYS A 70 0.37 -15.28 10.18
CA LYS A 70 0.51 -14.13 11.09
C LYS A 70 1.46 -14.48 12.23
N CYS A 71 2.37 -13.55 12.56
CA CYS A 71 3.28 -13.69 13.68
C CYS A 71 2.53 -13.54 15.02
N GLY A 72 2.69 -14.51 15.93
CA GLY A 72 2.06 -14.46 17.25
C GLY A 72 2.64 -13.43 18.24
N TRP A 73 3.79 -12.82 17.92
CA TRP A 73 4.39 -11.75 18.74
C TRP A 73 4.02 -10.36 18.24
N CYS A 74 4.50 -10.00 17.05
CA CYS A 74 4.34 -8.65 16.51
C CYS A 74 3.04 -8.46 15.70
N GLY A 75 2.30 -9.52 15.38
CA GLY A 75 1.08 -9.43 14.57
C GLY A 75 1.31 -9.21 13.06
N ALA A 76 2.56 -9.18 12.60
CA ALA A 76 2.88 -9.00 11.19
C ALA A 76 2.35 -10.17 10.33
N ILE A 77 1.73 -9.85 9.21
CA ILE A 77 1.19 -10.80 8.24
C ILE A 77 2.21 -10.99 7.11
N THR A 78 2.53 -12.25 6.84
CA THR A 78 3.38 -12.65 5.72
C THR A 78 2.53 -13.36 4.69
N ASP A 79 2.66 -12.95 3.43
CA ASP A 79 2.02 -13.59 2.27
C ASP A 79 3.13 -13.99 1.30
N GLN A 80 3.52 -15.26 1.32
CA GLN A 80 4.57 -15.81 0.47
C GLN A 80 4.20 -15.78 -1.02
N SER A 81 2.90 -15.84 -1.36
CA SER A 81 2.44 -15.77 -2.74
C SER A 81 2.77 -14.42 -3.38
N ARG A 82 2.78 -13.34 -2.57
CA ARG A 82 3.19 -12.00 -3.02
C ARG A 82 4.70 -11.86 -3.17
N ALA A 83 5.49 -12.58 -2.37
CA ALA A 83 6.94 -12.58 -2.48
C ALA A 83 7.42 -13.22 -3.81
N LEU A 84 6.66 -14.18 -4.34
CA LEU A 84 6.95 -14.84 -5.63
C LEU A 84 6.55 -14.01 -6.85
N ARG A 85 5.82 -12.91 -6.67
CA ARG A 85 5.31 -12.10 -7.79
C ARG A 85 6.47 -11.33 -8.43
N LYS A 86 6.80 -11.65 -9.69
CA LYS A 86 7.91 -11.01 -10.42
C LYS A 86 7.75 -9.47 -10.43
N PRO A 87 8.84 -8.71 -10.25
CA PRO A 87 8.81 -7.27 -10.39
C PRO A 87 8.47 -6.90 -11.84
N ASP A 88 7.71 -5.80 -12.02
CA ASP A 88 7.42 -5.26 -13.35
C ASP A 88 8.73 -4.87 -14.04
N SER A 89 8.79 -5.01 -15.36
CA SER A 89 9.97 -4.57 -16.12
C SER A 89 10.19 -3.07 -15.93
N ALA A 90 11.46 -2.68 -15.72
CA ALA A 90 11.83 -1.28 -15.52
C ALA A 90 11.40 -0.40 -16.71
N CYS A 91 11.45 -0.94 -17.94
CA CYS A 91 10.97 -0.28 -19.15
C CYS A 91 9.46 0.04 -19.07
N PHE A 92 8.63 -0.94 -18.70
CA PHE A 92 7.18 -0.74 -18.62
C PHE A 92 6.78 0.22 -17.50
N SER A 93 7.52 0.25 -16.38
CA SER A 93 7.33 1.26 -15.34
C SER A 93 7.76 2.66 -15.79
N ARG A 94 8.86 2.78 -16.55
CA ARG A 94 9.32 4.07 -17.09
C ARG A 94 8.33 4.63 -18.12
N TRP A 95 7.84 3.80 -19.02
CA TRP A 95 6.89 4.21 -20.05
C TRP A 95 5.59 4.75 -19.47
N ARG A 96 5.02 4.07 -18.45
CA ARG A 96 3.83 4.56 -17.73
C ARG A 96 4.06 5.93 -17.10
N CYS A 97 5.19 6.11 -16.40
CA CYS A 97 5.52 7.40 -15.78
C CYS A 97 5.70 8.52 -16.83
N LEU A 98 6.37 8.24 -17.95
CA LEU A 98 6.54 9.21 -19.04
C LEU A 98 5.21 9.60 -19.67
N ARG A 99 4.36 8.62 -19.97
CA ARG A 99 3.02 8.85 -20.52
C ARG A 99 2.20 9.73 -19.61
N ASP A 100 2.16 9.41 -18.32
CA ASP A 100 1.43 10.14 -17.30
C ASP A 100 1.92 11.61 -17.19
N ARG A 101 3.24 11.85 -17.24
CA ARG A 101 3.83 13.20 -17.30
C ARG A 101 3.44 13.97 -18.55
N LEU A 102 3.51 13.33 -19.71
CA LEU A 102 3.15 13.94 -20.99
C LEU A 102 1.67 14.36 -21.00
N PHE A 103 0.77 13.52 -20.48
CA PHE A 103 -0.65 13.88 -20.39
C PHE A 103 -0.90 15.11 -19.51
N VAL A 104 -0.29 15.18 -18.32
CA VAL A 104 -0.43 16.34 -17.43
C VAL A 104 0.12 17.62 -18.08
N THR A 105 1.29 17.55 -18.70
CA THR A 105 1.88 18.70 -19.41
C THR A 105 1.00 19.14 -20.58
N LEU A 106 0.48 18.21 -21.39
CA LEU A 106 -0.41 18.54 -22.51
C LEU A 106 -1.70 19.20 -22.02
N LEU A 107 -2.31 18.70 -20.94
CA LEU A 107 -3.51 19.31 -20.36
C LEU A 107 -3.23 20.71 -19.81
N LEU A 108 -2.09 20.91 -19.13
CA LEU A 108 -1.70 22.24 -18.63
C LEU A 108 -1.48 23.23 -19.79
N CYS A 109 -0.78 22.82 -20.85
CA CYS A 109 -0.59 23.64 -22.05
C CYS A 109 -1.92 23.98 -22.72
N PHE A 110 -2.85 23.02 -22.82
CA PHE A 110 -4.17 23.24 -23.39
C PHE A 110 -4.99 24.24 -22.57
N MET A 111 -4.98 24.12 -21.23
CA MET A 111 -5.65 25.07 -20.33
C MET A 111 -5.10 26.49 -20.49
N LEU A 112 -3.76 26.63 -20.52
CA LEU A 112 -3.10 27.93 -20.74
C LEU A 112 -3.45 28.50 -22.11
N PHE A 113 -3.47 27.67 -23.16
CA PHE A 113 -3.85 28.09 -24.50
C PHE A 113 -5.27 28.66 -24.54
N VAL A 114 -6.25 27.96 -23.94
CA VAL A 114 -7.65 28.42 -23.89
C VAL A 114 -7.77 29.74 -23.11
N ILE A 115 -7.05 29.88 -21.99
CA ILE A 115 -7.04 31.11 -21.18
C ILE A 115 -6.46 32.28 -21.99
N CYS A 116 -5.28 32.10 -22.59
CA CYS A 116 -4.61 33.14 -23.37
C CYS A 116 -5.41 33.53 -24.61
N ALA A 117 -5.93 32.55 -25.37
CA ALA A 117 -6.74 32.80 -26.55
C ALA A 117 -8.06 33.50 -26.20
N GLY A 118 -8.71 33.08 -25.12
CA GLY A 118 -9.94 33.72 -24.62
C GLY A 118 -9.71 35.17 -24.22
N VAL A 119 -8.65 35.46 -23.45
CA VAL A 119 -8.27 36.83 -23.08
C VAL A 119 -7.96 37.67 -24.32
N TRP A 120 -7.17 37.15 -25.27
CA TRP A 120 -6.81 37.87 -26.49
C TRP A 120 -8.03 38.21 -27.35
N ALA A 121 -8.97 37.28 -27.53
CA ALA A 121 -10.16 37.49 -28.33
C ALA A 121 -11.15 38.50 -27.71
N ILE A 122 -11.28 38.48 -26.38
CA ILE A 122 -12.26 39.28 -25.64
C ILE A 122 -11.72 40.68 -25.29
N TYR A 123 -10.40 40.82 -25.12
CA TYR A 123 -9.71 42.06 -24.76
C TYR A 123 -10.16 43.30 -25.53
N PRO A 124 -10.18 43.33 -26.89
CA PRO A 124 -10.55 44.53 -27.62
C PRO A 124 -12.02 44.91 -27.42
N ILE A 125 -12.92 43.93 -27.31
CA ILE A 125 -14.37 44.15 -27.21
C ILE A 125 -14.72 44.79 -25.86
N ILE A 126 -14.18 44.24 -24.77
CA ILE A 126 -14.50 44.74 -23.42
C ILE A 126 -13.89 46.12 -23.18
N PHE A 127 -12.67 46.37 -23.66
CA PHE A 127 -12.00 47.66 -23.51
C PHE A 127 -12.71 48.77 -24.30
N SER A 128 -13.36 48.43 -25.42
CA SER A 128 -14.17 49.39 -26.19
C SER A 128 -15.46 49.83 -25.49
N ILE A 129 -15.99 49.08 -24.53
CA ILE A 129 -17.24 49.44 -23.82
C ILE A 129 -16.95 50.41 -22.68
N SER A 130 -16.04 50.03 -21.78
CA SER A 130 -15.66 50.85 -20.62
C SER A 130 -14.38 50.32 -19.99
N MET A 131 -13.50 51.24 -19.60
CA MET A 131 -12.26 50.92 -18.89
C MET A 131 -12.53 50.17 -17.57
N PHE A 132 -13.52 50.60 -16.78
CA PHE A 132 -13.82 49.98 -15.47
C PHE A 132 -14.28 48.52 -15.62
N TYR A 133 -15.17 48.27 -16.57
CA TYR A 133 -15.67 46.94 -16.90
C TYR A 133 -14.54 46.03 -17.42
N GLY A 134 -13.64 46.59 -18.24
CA GLY A 134 -12.39 45.94 -18.66
C GLY A 134 -11.52 45.48 -17.51
N VAL A 135 -11.18 46.38 -16.58
CA VAL A 135 -10.35 46.04 -15.41
C VAL A 135 -11.02 44.97 -14.56
N PHE A 136 -12.32 45.10 -14.29
CA PHE A 136 -13.06 44.12 -13.48
C PHE A 136 -13.03 42.71 -14.10
N HIS A 137 -13.34 42.59 -15.40
CA HIS A 137 -13.32 41.29 -16.09
C HIS A 137 -11.92 40.70 -16.19
N CYS A 138 -10.89 41.52 -16.42
CA CYS A 138 -9.50 41.08 -16.42
C CYS A 138 -9.07 40.53 -15.04
N LEU A 139 -9.41 41.23 -13.95
CA LEU A 139 -9.11 40.78 -12.58
C LEU A 139 -9.82 39.48 -12.23
N LEU A 140 -11.13 39.38 -12.53
CA LEU A 140 -11.90 38.17 -12.27
C LEU A 140 -11.35 36.97 -13.05
N THR A 141 -11.03 37.16 -14.34
CA THR A 141 -10.44 36.12 -15.17
C THR A 141 -9.07 35.70 -14.66
N ALA A 142 -8.23 36.64 -14.23
CA ALA A 142 -6.94 36.36 -13.63
C ALA A 142 -7.09 35.53 -12.33
N ILE A 143 -8.00 35.91 -11.43
CA ILE A 143 -8.24 35.17 -10.19
C ILE A 143 -8.72 33.74 -10.48
N LEU A 144 -9.74 33.59 -11.33
CA LEU A 144 -10.29 32.26 -11.66
C LEU A 144 -9.26 31.38 -12.35
N SER A 145 -8.48 31.91 -13.30
CA SER A 145 -7.42 31.16 -13.98
C SER A 145 -6.31 30.72 -13.02
N ILE A 146 -5.85 31.61 -12.12
CA ILE A 146 -4.87 31.27 -11.08
C ILE A 146 -5.41 30.16 -10.19
N LEU A 147 -6.66 30.26 -9.73
CA LEU A 147 -7.29 29.22 -8.92
C LEU A 147 -7.36 27.89 -9.66
N THR A 148 -7.86 27.87 -10.90
CA THR A 148 -7.96 26.64 -11.70
C THR A 148 -6.60 25.99 -11.93
N ILE A 149 -5.59 26.77 -12.32
CA ILE A 149 -4.22 26.26 -12.53
C ILE A 149 -3.65 25.73 -11.20
N THR A 150 -3.84 26.46 -10.11
CA THR A 150 -3.33 26.04 -8.79
C THR A 150 -4.00 24.74 -8.33
N TYR A 151 -5.32 24.62 -8.45
CA TYR A 151 -6.02 23.37 -8.10
C TYR A 151 -5.59 22.19 -8.96
N PHE A 152 -5.42 22.40 -10.28
CA PHE A 152 -4.92 21.37 -11.18
C PHE A 152 -3.49 20.94 -10.82
N CYS A 153 -2.61 21.91 -10.54
CA CYS A 153 -1.25 21.66 -10.11
C CYS A 153 -1.21 20.94 -8.76
N MET A 154 -2.01 21.34 -7.77
CA MET A 154 -2.09 20.64 -6.49
C MET A 154 -2.54 19.19 -6.71
N ALA A 155 -3.60 18.98 -7.49
CA ALA A 155 -4.08 17.63 -7.74
C ALA A 155 -3.04 16.75 -8.47
N SER A 156 -2.25 17.33 -9.37
CA SER A 156 -1.25 16.61 -10.18
C SER A 156 0.13 16.49 -9.52
N PHE A 157 0.56 17.43 -8.67
CA PHE A 157 1.92 17.43 -8.11
C PHE A 157 1.96 17.15 -6.62
N PHE A 158 0.82 17.12 -5.94
CA PHE A 158 0.82 16.86 -4.51
C PHE A 158 1.10 15.38 -4.26
N PRO A 159 2.21 15.04 -3.57
CA PRO A 159 2.62 13.67 -3.39
C PRO A 159 1.56 12.88 -2.61
N PRO A 160 1.40 11.58 -2.88
CA PRO A 160 0.46 10.78 -2.14
C PRO A 160 1.02 10.60 -0.72
N GLY A 161 0.16 10.61 0.29
CA GLY A 161 0.57 10.36 1.67
C GLY A 161 1.48 9.13 1.76
N SER A 162 2.70 9.32 2.26
CA SER A 162 3.62 8.20 2.51
C SER A 162 3.23 7.48 3.78
N PRO A 163 3.30 6.14 3.83
CA PRO A 163 3.04 5.40 5.06
C PRO A 163 4.02 5.84 6.16
N PRO A 164 3.59 5.81 7.44
CA PRO A 164 4.46 6.16 8.56
C PRO A 164 5.69 5.26 8.58
N ASN A 165 6.84 5.86 8.93
CA ASN A 165 8.05 5.08 9.17
C ASN A 165 7.93 4.42 10.54
N ILE A 166 7.81 3.10 10.55
CA ILE A 166 7.76 2.30 11.77
C ILE A 166 9.04 1.50 11.89
N THR A 167 9.48 1.27 13.12
CA THR A 167 10.61 0.38 13.40
C THR A 167 10.17 -1.08 13.20
N TRP A 168 11.05 -1.87 12.57
CA TRP A 168 10.81 -3.28 12.29
C TRP A 168 12.16 -4.01 12.20
N GLY A 169 12.12 -5.34 12.19
CA GLY A 169 13.26 -6.22 11.94
C GLY A 169 13.97 -6.76 13.18
N SER A 170 13.77 -6.16 14.35
CA SER A 170 14.52 -6.52 15.57
C SER A 170 13.62 -6.73 16.79
N TYR A 171 13.60 -7.94 17.31
CA TYR A 171 13.11 -8.23 18.66
C TYR A 171 14.19 -7.82 19.69
N PRO A 172 13.84 -7.24 20.86
CA PRO A 172 12.49 -6.90 21.33
C PRO A 172 12.04 -5.47 20.98
N VAL A 173 12.78 -4.74 20.12
CA VAL A 173 12.46 -3.36 19.74
C VAL A 173 11.03 -3.24 19.19
N VAL A 174 10.59 -4.26 18.45
CA VAL A 174 9.18 -4.41 18.08
C VAL A 174 8.42 -5.06 19.23
N GLY A 175 7.59 -4.27 19.89
CA GLY A 175 6.71 -4.73 20.97
C GLY A 175 5.68 -5.76 20.51
N LYS A 176 5.02 -6.38 21.49
CA LYS A 176 3.88 -7.27 21.25
C LYS A 176 2.79 -6.49 20.51
N ASP A 177 2.26 -7.08 19.43
CA ASP A 177 1.26 -6.48 18.53
C ASP A 177 1.69 -5.16 17.84
N GLY A 178 2.98 -4.79 17.90
CA GLY A 178 3.48 -3.53 17.33
C GLY A 178 3.42 -3.42 15.80
N LEU A 179 3.15 -4.53 15.10
CA LEU A 179 2.98 -4.62 13.66
C LEU A 179 1.66 -5.32 13.30
N ASP A 180 0.63 -5.17 14.14
CA ASP A 180 -0.63 -5.87 13.93
C ASP A 180 -1.27 -5.54 12.58
N ASN A 181 -1.55 -6.58 11.80
CA ASN A 181 -2.11 -6.51 10.44
C ASN A 181 -1.25 -5.74 9.42
N TYR A 182 0.01 -5.44 9.74
CA TYR A 182 0.95 -4.94 8.74
C TYR A 182 1.35 -6.08 7.79
N THR A 183 1.53 -5.73 6.52
CA THR A 183 2.05 -6.62 5.47
C THR A 183 3.40 -6.13 4.99
N PHE A 184 4.18 -6.96 4.29
CA PHE A 184 5.44 -6.51 3.69
C PHE A 184 5.25 -6.16 2.21
N CYS A 185 5.77 -5.00 1.78
CA CYS A 185 5.82 -4.66 0.36
C CYS A 185 7.17 -5.05 -0.24
N ALA A 186 7.18 -6.07 -1.12
CA ALA A 186 8.40 -6.51 -1.80
C ALA A 186 8.98 -5.45 -2.76
N TYR A 187 8.14 -4.59 -3.35
CA TYR A 187 8.59 -3.54 -4.27
C TYR A 187 9.28 -2.36 -3.55
N CYS A 188 8.80 -2.01 -2.34
CA CYS A 188 9.35 -0.90 -1.56
C CYS A 188 10.33 -1.37 -0.47
N SER A 189 10.44 -2.68 -0.23
CA SER A 189 11.19 -3.30 0.86
C SER A 189 10.90 -2.68 2.23
N LYS A 190 9.62 -2.39 2.50
CA LYS A 190 9.17 -1.70 3.72
C LYS A 190 7.86 -2.30 4.25
N PRO A 191 7.58 -2.13 5.56
CA PRO A 191 6.29 -2.43 6.14
C PRO A 191 5.20 -1.60 5.45
N LYS A 192 4.11 -2.28 5.13
CA LYS A 192 2.94 -1.75 4.44
C LYS A 192 1.78 -1.79 5.43
N PRO A 193 1.27 -0.62 5.87
CA PRO A 193 0.18 -0.57 6.82
C PRO A 193 -1.10 -1.20 6.24
N PRO A 194 -2.05 -1.60 7.10
CA PRO A 194 -3.38 -1.96 6.66
C PRO A 194 -3.96 -0.80 5.82
N ARG A 195 -4.75 -1.13 4.80
CA ARG A 195 -5.35 -0.17 3.85
C ARG A 195 -4.38 0.57 2.90
N ALA A 196 -3.07 0.45 3.07
CA ALA A 196 -2.16 0.95 2.04
C ALA A 196 -2.17 0.02 0.81
N HIS A 197 -1.80 0.56 -0.35
CA HIS A 197 -1.59 -0.18 -1.60
C HIS A 197 -0.32 0.30 -2.31
N HIS A 198 0.42 -0.63 -2.92
CA HIS A 198 1.58 -0.26 -3.73
C HIS A 198 1.10 0.15 -5.11
N CYS A 199 1.29 1.42 -5.46
CA CYS A 199 1.03 1.90 -6.82
C CYS A 199 2.30 1.75 -7.66
N ARG A 200 2.21 0.97 -8.74
CA ARG A 200 3.32 0.73 -9.69
C ARG A 200 3.66 1.97 -10.52
N SER A 201 2.68 2.86 -10.75
CA SER A 201 2.88 4.12 -11.46
C SER A 201 3.59 5.14 -10.57
N CYS A 202 3.14 5.30 -9.31
CA CYS A 202 3.78 6.19 -8.33
C CYS A 202 5.07 5.62 -7.71
N ARG A 203 5.33 4.31 -7.90
CA ARG A 203 6.46 3.55 -7.34
C ARG A 203 6.58 3.63 -5.81
N MET A 204 5.45 3.80 -5.13
CA MET A 204 5.40 3.90 -3.67
C MET A 204 4.13 3.25 -3.12
N CYS A 205 4.19 2.89 -1.85
CA CYS A 205 2.98 2.56 -1.10
C CYS A 205 2.25 3.85 -0.75
N VAL A 206 0.95 3.88 -1.01
CA VAL A 206 0.06 4.99 -0.70
C VAL A 206 -0.97 4.49 0.30
N LEU A 207 -1.18 5.24 1.38
CA LEU A 207 -2.22 4.96 2.37
C LEU A 207 -3.58 5.31 1.76
N ASP A 208 -4.59 4.47 1.94
CA ASP A 208 -5.96 4.72 1.47
C ASP A 208 -6.03 5.09 -0.02
N MET A 209 -5.30 4.35 -0.84
CA MET A 209 -5.33 4.56 -2.28
C MET A 209 -6.66 4.08 -2.85
N ASP A 210 -7.45 5.01 -3.39
CA ASP A 210 -8.64 4.70 -4.17
C ASP A 210 -8.21 4.11 -5.53
N HIS A 211 -7.72 4.98 -6.41
CA HIS A 211 -7.36 4.62 -7.79
C HIS A 211 -6.25 5.52 -8.31
N HIS A 212 -5.39 5.00 -9.21
CA HIS A 212 -4.43 5.81 -9.94
C HIS A 212 -5.11 6.46 -11.14
N CYS A 213 -5.30 7.78 -11.12
CA CYS A 213 -5.83 8.54 -12.25
C CYS A 213 -4.69 9.02 -13.17
N PRO A 214 -4.65 8.60 -14.45
CA PRO A 214 -3.63 9.06 -15.40
C PRO A 214 -3.70 10.56 -15.74
N PHE A 215 -4.88 11.19 -15.59
CA PHE A 215 -5.11 12.58 -15.97
C PHE A 215 -4.69 13.59 -14.89
N VAL A 216 -4.68 13.16 -13.64
CA VAL A 216 -4.39 14.00 -12.46
C VAL A 216 -3.11 13.47 -11.78
N SER A 217 -2.23 12.88 -12.58
CA SER A 217 -1.17 11.98 -12.14
C SER A 217 -0.34 12.59 -11.02
N ILE A 218 -0.34 11.94 -9.85
CA ILE A 218 0.46 12.32 -8.69
C ILE A 218 1.96 12.21 -9.00
N MET A 219 2.56 13.30 -9.44
CA MET A 219 4.00 13.43 -9.63
C MET A 219 4.67 13.66 -8.29
N LYS A 220 5.69 12.86 -8.01
CA LYS A 220 6.68 13.18 -6.98
C LYS A 220 7.73 14.09 -7.64
N LEU A 221 7.74 15.37 -7.26
CA LEU A 221 8.83 16.30 -7.57
C LEU A 221 10.13 15.82 -6.93
#